data_AF-A0A843E4V0-F1
#
_entry.id   AF-A0A843E4V0-F1
#
_cell.length_a   1.000
_cell.length_b   1.000
_cell.length_c   1.000
_cell.angle_alpha   90.00
_cell.angle_beta   90.00
_cell.angle_gamma   90.00
#
_symmetry.space_group_name_H-M   'P 1'
#
loop_
_entity.id
_entity.type
_entity.pdbx_description
1 polymer ?
#
loop_
_entity_poly.entity_id
_entity_poly.type
_entity_poly.pdbx_seq_one_letter_code
_entity_poly.pdbx_strand_id
1 'polypeptide(L)'
;MLLTMDAGVDVPPMFINTGLELDETVRYVHDFAERHNVKLVEQEPPKDAFYGNLVYFGPPAKDYRWCCKTNKLGPTVAAITKNYPNGVLSFIGQRKYESEARHEKPRVWQNPWTPGQIGASPIQSWSAMHVWLYIFYKKEPFNYWYAHGLDRIGCLMCPASDMADLDTIRSASSQYSRWDSYLTDYSQKIGLPEEWKKYGLWRWKSAPQSVKEEIKRVTGKEVPPMKASRALDPAEDGPVAVKVQDGYSPCTMGYSIEAALSRPIDLSVLEPFTHALGWVIKYDRDEDVIYANYTTFYGAGSITTKAFTQEDAKQNIDHAVQLIARAFNCVGCGLCAARCEEHALYMEGGKVHIHGDDCIFCMKCYGPCPAVNFAPAAKTEEKGFED
;
A
#
# COMPACT_ATOMS: atom_id res chain seq x y z
N MET A 1 22.17 -1.59 -17.51
CA MET A 1 22.77 -0.62 -18.43
C MET A 1 24.17 -1.00 -18.84
N LEU A 2 25.20 -0.94 -17.97
CA LEU A 2 26.57 -1.30 -18.39
C LEU A 2 26.69 -2.69 -19.04
N LEU A 3 25.99 -3.70 -18.53
CA LEU A 3 25.98 -5.05 -19.13
C LEU A 3 25.28 -5.10 -20.49
N THR A 4 24.24 -4.29 -20.71
CA THR A 4 23.55 -4.25 -22.01
C THR A 4 24.42 -3.55 -23.04
N MET A 5 25.12 -2.48 -22.63
CA MET A 5 26.13 -1.79 -23.44
C MET A 5 27.29 -2.72 -23.83
N ASP A 6 27.83 -3.49 -22.88
CA ASP A 6 28.90 -4.47 -23.16
C ASP A 6 28.45 -5.59 -24.09
N ALA A 7 27.17 -5.95 -24.05
CA ALA A 7 26.57 -6.90 -24.99
C ALA A 7 26.30 -6.30 -26.38
N GLY A 8 26.59 -5.01 -26.61
CA GLY A 8 26.30 -4.31 -27.85
C GLY A 8 24.81 -4.04 -28.06
N VAL A 9 24.01 -4.05 -26.99
CA VAL A 9 22.57 -3.84 -27.01
C VAL A 9 22.26 -2.41 -26.60
N ASP A 10 21.83 -1.61 -27.58
CA ASP A 10 21.34 -0.24 -27.35
C ASP A 10 19.90 -0.27 -26.85
N VAL A 11 19.74 -0.04 -25.54
CA VAL A 11 18.43 0.01 -24.88
C VAL A 11 18.34 1.29 -24.06
N PRO A 12 17.23 2.05 -24.17
CA PRO A 12 17.05 3.24 -23.36
C PRO A 12 16.83 2.86 -21.89
N PRO A 13 17.49 3.54 -20.92
CA PRO A 13 17.10 3.41 -19.52
C PRO A 13 15.67 3.96 -19.34
N MET A 14 14.88 3.25 -18.53
CA MET A 14 13.56 3.70 -18.11
C MET A 14 13.63 4.09 -16.64
N PHE A 15 13.28 5.33 -16.31
CA PHE A 15 13.25 5.86 -14.96
C PHE A 15 11.84 6.29 -14.59
N ILE A 16 11.33 5.72 -13.51
CA ILE A 16 10.03 6.11 -12.96
C ILE A 16 10.33 7.02 -11.78
N ASN A 17 10.33 8.31 -12.03
CA ASN A 17 10.58 9.32 -11.01
C ASN A 17 9.31 9.47 -10.18
N THR A 18 9.27 8.84 -9.00
CA THR A 18 8.05 8.77 -8.19
C THR A 18 7.68 10.13 -7.55
N GLY A 19 8.52 11.14 -7.71
CA GLY A 19 8.50 12.41 -6.96
C GLY A 19 8.96 12.27 -5.50
N LEU A 20 9.36 11.06 -5.09
CA LEU A 20 9.76 10.72 -3.72
C LEU A 20 11.20 10.20 -3.65
N GLU A 21 11.95 10.26 -4.76
CA GLU A 21 13.35 9.89 -4.81
C GLU A 21 14.21 10.97 -4.13
N LEU A 22 15.43 10.60 -3.74
CA LEU A 22 16.42 11.57 -3.25
C LEU A 22 16.93 12.43 -4.43
N ASP A 23 17.20 13.72 -4.19
CA ASP A 23 17.63 14.65 -5.23
C ASP A 23 18.93 14.20 -5.91
N GLU A 24 19.87 13.63 -5.15
CA GLU A 24 21.10 13.03 -5.68
C GLU A 24 20.81 11.82 -6.56
N THR A 25 19.75 11.06 -6.29
CA THR A 25 19.35 9.90 -7.10
C THR A 25 18.79 10.35 -8.44
N VAL A 26 17.94 11.37 -8.45
CA VAL A 26 17.40 11.96 -9.69
C VAL A 26 18.56 12.51 -10.53
N ARG A 27 19.42 13.34 -9.93
CA ARG A 27 20.63 13.86 -10.60
C ARG A 27 21.52 12.76 -11.16
N TYR A 28 21.81 11.73 -10.38
CA TYR A 28 22.62 10.59 -10.82
C TYR A 28 22.05 9.90 -12.07
N VAL A 29 20.73 9.76 -12.17
CA VAL A 29 20.09 9.14 -13.36
C VAL A 29 20.25 10.01 -14.60
N HIS A 30 20.03 11.32 -14.48
CA HIS A 30 20.23 12.26 -15.59
C HIS A 30 21.71 12.33 -16.01
N ASP A 31 22.63 12.44 -15.05
CA ASP A 31 24.07 12.45 -15.31
C ASP A 31 24.52 11.15 -15.98
N PHE A 32 23.95 10.01 -15.60
CA PHE A 32 24.23 8.72 -16.26
C PHE A 32 23.75 8.75 -17.72
N ALA A 33 22.55 9.25 -17.98
CA ALA A 33 21.98 9.31 -19.33
C ALA A 33 22.82 10.22 -20.25
N GLU A 34 23.22 11.38 -19.76
CA GLU A 34 24.07 12.33 -20.49
C GLU A 34 25.47 11.75 -20.76
N ARG A 35 26.13 11.23 -19.72
CA ARG A 35 27.50 10.71 -19.81
C ARG A 35 27.65 9.55 -20.80
N HIS A 36 26.62 8.71 -20.91
CA HIS A 36 26.59 7.58 -21.84
C HIS A 36 25.85 7.90 -23.14
N ASN A 37 25.38 9.14 -23.34
CA ASN A 37 24.63 9.57 -24.50
C ASN A 37 23.44 8.64 -24.85
N VAL A 38 22.68 8.24 -23.83
CA VAL A 38 21.52 7.35 -23.98
C VAL A 38 20.21 8.12 -23.77
N LYS A 39 19.20 7.79 -24.56
CA LYS A 39 17.87 8.40 -24.42
C LYS A 39 17.16 7.87 -23.17
N LEU A 40 16.93 8.72 -22.18
CA LEU A 40 16.17 8.40 -20.99
C LEU A 40 14.66 8.40 -21.28
N VAL A 41 13.98 7.30 -20.95
CA VAL A 41 12.51 7.24 -20.90
C VAL A 41 12.10 7.51 -19.45
N GLU A 42 11.70 8.74 -19.17
CA GLU A 42 11.27 9.16 -17.84
C GLU A 42 9.76 9.33 -17.78
N GLN A 43 9.17 8.90 -16.65
CA GLN A 43 7.76 9.13 -16.36
C GLN A 43 7.58 9.47 -14.88
N GLU A 44 6.80 10.52 -14.65
CA GLU A 44 6.39 10.96 -13.32
C GLU A 44 4.91 10.62 -13.05
N PRO A 45 4.51 10.40 -11.79
CA PRO A 45 3.10 10.40 -11.42
C PRO A 45 2.49 11.81 -11.56
N PRO A 46 1.14 11.91 -11.55
CA PRO A 46 0.47 13.21 -11.46
C PRO A 46 0.99 14.05 -10.29
N LYS A 47 0.95 15.37 -10.44
CA LYS A 47 1.29 16.30 -9.35
C LYS A 47 0.46 15.96 -8.10
N ASP A 48 1.12 16.00 -6.94
CA ASP A 48 0.54 15.65 -5.65
C ASP A 48 0.00 14.21 -5.50
N ALA A 49 0.37 13.26 -6.39
CA ALA A 49 -0.08 11.87 -6.28
C ALA A 49 0.20 11.21 -4.91
N PHE A 50 1.25 11.64 -4.22
CA PHE A 50 1.52 11.19 -2.85
C PHE A 50 0.76 12.04 -1.81
N TYR A 51 1.10 13.32 -1.68
CA TYR A 51 0.56 14.18 -0.61
C TYR A 51 -0.97 14.40 -0.72
N GLY A 52 -1.51 14.48 -1.93
CA GLY A 52 -2.95 14.60 -2.17
C GLY A 52 -3.73 13.34 -1.79
N ASN A 53 -3.08 12.17 -1.77
CA ASN A 53 -3.72 10.91 -1.36
C ASN A 53 -3.62 10.63 0.14
N LEU A 54 -2.77 11.36 0.89
CA LEU A 54 -2.65 11.23 2.34
C LEU A 54 -3.93 11.56 3.10
N VAL A 55 -4.79 12.42 2.55
CA VAL A 55 -6.10 12.76 3.17
C VAL A 55 -7.05 11.56 3.19
N TYR A 56 -6.92 10.67 2.21
CA TYR A 56 -7.75 9.48 2.10
C TYR A 56 -7.10 8.31 2.83
N PHE A 57 -5.85 7.99 2.48
CA PHE A 57 -5.22 6.74 2.91
C PHE A 57 -4.39 6.87 4.18
N GLY A 58 -4.12 8.09 4.64
CA GLY A 58 -3.16 8.33 5.71
C GLY A 58 -1.72 7.94 5.30
N PRO A 59 -0.81 7.80 6.26
CA PRO A 59 0.56 7.39 5.99
C PRO A 59 0.60 5.97 5.38
N PRO A 60 1.43 5.73 4.34
CA PRO A 60 1.67 4.38 3.84
C PRO A 60 2.43 3.55 4.89
N ALA A 61 2.24 2.24 4.85
CA ALA A 61 2.88 1.30 5.77
C ALA A 61 3.37 0.04 5.04
N LYS A 62 4.20 -0.80 5.68
CA LYS A 62 4.72 -2.06 5.12
C LYS A 62 3.60 -3.04 4.79
N ASP A 63 2.49 -2.98 5.51
CA ASP A 63 1.25 -3.74 5.36
C ASP A 63 0.15 -2.96 4.62
N TYR A 64 0.40 -1.71 4.21
CA TYR A 64 -0.56 -0.82 3.56
C TYR A 64 0.14 0.08 2.52
N ARG A 65 0.55 -0.51 1.39
CA ARG A 65 1.49 0.07 0.42
C ARG A 65 0.83 0.81 -0.74
N TRP A 66 -0.23 1.57 -0.49
CA TRP A 66 -0.98 2.27 -1.53
C TRP A 66 -0.10 3.16 -2.42
N CYS A 67 0.97 3.76 -1.88
CA CYS A 67 1.89 4.62 -2.63
C CYS A 67 2.64 3.89 -3.74
N CYS A 68 2.86 2.58 -3.63
CA CYS A 68 3.46 1.78 -4.70
C CYS A 68 2.55 1.70 -5.93
N LYS A 69 1.23 1.80 -5.75
CA LYS A 69 0.26 1.77 -6.85
C LYS A 69 0.17 3.11 -7.54
N THR A 70 0.00 4.18 -6.75
CA THR A 70 -0.18 5.55 -7.23
C THR A 70 1.09 6.13 -7.84
N ASN A 71 2.23 5.95 -7.18
CA ASN A 71 3.47 6.66 -7.54
C ASN A 71 4.46 5.82 -8.36
N LYS A 72 4.30 4.50 -8.40
CA LYS A 72 5.25 3.62 -9.09
C LYS A 72 4.58 2.78 -10.18
N LEU A 73 3.59 1.96 -9.82
CA LEU A 73 2.99 1.03 -10.77
C LEU A 73 2.19 1.75 -11.87
N GLY A 74 1.28 2.64 -11.51
CA GLY A 74 0.49 3.41 -12.47
C GLY A 74 1.37 4.16 -13.49
N PRO A 75 2.36 4.96 -13.04
CA PRO A 75 3.32 5.61 -13.92
C PRO A 75 4.13 4.63 -14.77
N THR A 76 4.54 3.47 -14.22
CA THR A 76 5.24 2.44 -15.01
C THR A 76 4.37 1.94 -16.16
N VAL A 77 3.10 1.61 -15.89
CA VAL A 77 2.16 1.14 -16.93
C VAL A 77 1.95 2.24 -17.98
N ALA A 78 1.73 3.49 -17.54
CA ALA A 78 1.58 4.61 -18.46
C ALA A 78 2.81 4.81 -19.36
N ALA A 79 4.03 4.72 -18.79
CA ALA A 79 5.27 4.81 -19.54
C ALA A 79 5.40 3.70 -20.59
N ILE A 80 5.06 2.47 -20.21
CA ILE A 80 5.13 1.31 -21.11
C ILE A 80 4.11 1.44 -22.23
N THR A 81 2.84 1.70 -21.92
CA THR A 81 1.78 1.85 -22.92
C THR A 81 2.08 2.99 -23.90
N LYS A 82 2.61 4.11 -23.41
CA LYS A 82 2.94 5.28 -24.22
C LYS A 82 4.12 5.04 -25.18
N ASN A 83 5.19 4.40 -24.70
CA ASN A 83 6.44 4.28 -25.46
C ASN A 83 6.57 2.92 -26.18
N TYR A 84 5.84 1.90 -25.74
CA TYR A 84 5.97 0.51 -26.21
C TYR A 84 4.59 -0.18 -26.33
N PRO A 85 3.69 0.31 -27.20
CA PRO A 85 2.31 -0.19 -27.30
C PRO A 85 2.21 -1.67 -27.73
N ASN A 86 3.23 -2.19 -28.44
CA ASN A 86 3.30 -3.58 -28.87
C ASN A 86 3.96 -4.52 -27.85
N GLY A 87 4.21 -4.01 -26.63
CA GLY A 87 4.93 -4.70 -25.58
C GLY A 87 6.42 -4.38 -25.53
N VAL A 88 7.04 -4.71 -24.39
CA VAL A 88 8.43 -4.39 -24.07
C VAL A 88 9.11 -5.55 -23.35
N LEU A 89 10.34 -5.87 -23.75
CA LEU A 89 11.27 -6.65 -22.95
C LEU A 89 12.09 -5.69 -22.09
N SER A 90 11.90 -5.72 -20.76
CA SER A 90 12.63 -4.86 -19.84
C SER A 90 13.72 -5.63 -19.08
N PHE A 91 14.94 -5.09 -19.07
CA PHE A 91 16.04 -5.64 -18.30
C PHE A 91 16.06 -5.03 -16.89
N ILE A 92 15.87 -5.87 -15.88
CA ILE A 92 15.66 -5.46 -14.49
C ILE A 92 16.76 -6.06 -13.61
N GLY A 93 17.39 -5.23 -12.78
CA GLY A 93 18.50 -5.59 -11.89
C GLY A 93 18.13 -6.44 -10.67
N GLN A 94 17.04 -7.20 -10.73
CA GLN A 94 16.63 -8.11 -9.66
C GLN A 94 17.67 -9.22 -9.45
N ARG A 95 17.92 -9.58 -8.18
CA ARG A 95 18.82 -10.68 -7.81
C ARG A 95 18.16 -11.67 -6.86
N LYS A 96 18.48 -12.95 -6.99
CA LYS A 96 17.91 -14.04 -6.17
C LYS A 96 18.26 -13.95 -4.68
N TYR A 97 19.35 -13.24 -4.36
CA TYR A 97 19.82 -13.07 -2.98
C TYR A 97 19.20 -11.86 -2.27
N GLU A 98 18.23 -11.17 -2.89
CA GLU A 98 17.58 -9.99 -2.29
C GLU A 98 16.38 -10.34 -1.41
N SER A 99 15.71 -11.46 -1.70
CA SER A 99 14.68 -12.06 -0.85
C SER A 99 14.30 -13.45 -1.37
N GLU A 100 13.62 -14.24 -0.55
CA GLU A 100 13.06 -15.54 -0.95
C GLU A 100 12.13 -15.42 -2.16
N ALA A 101 11.21 -14.44 -2.15
CA ALA A 101 10.32 -14.19 -3.28
C ALA A 101 11.06 -13.80 -4.58
N ARG A 102 12.27 -13.24 -4.49
CA ARG A 102 13.11 -13.02 -5.69
C ARG A 102 13.88 -14.27 -6.07
N HIS A 103 14.19 -15.16 -5.12
CA HIS A 103 14.88 -16.43 -5.37
C HIS A 103 14.05 -17.37 -6.23
N GLU A 104 12.76 -17.49 -5.93
CA GLU A 104 11.83 -18.38 -6.62
C GLU A 104 11.51 -17.92 -8.05
N LYS A 105 11.79 -16.66 -8.39
CA LYS A 105 11.47 -16.12 -9.71
C LYS A 105 12.46 -16.60 -10.79
N PRO A 106 11.95 -17.04 -11.95
CA PRO A 106 12.80 -17.35 -13.10
C PRO A 106 13.50 -16.10 -13.64
N ARG A 107 14.56 -16.29 -14.44
CA ARG A 107 15.33 -15.19 -15.05
C ARG A 107 14.52 -14.36 -16.04
N VAL A 108 13.53 -14.96 -16.70
CA VAL A 108 12.56 -14.29 -17.54
C VAL A 108 11.20 -14.52 -16.91
N TRP A 109 10.47 -13.43 -16.66
CA TRP A 109 9.23 -13.45 -15.91
C TRP A 109 8.25 -12.43 -16.50
N GLN A 110 6.98 -12.64 -16.21
CA GLN A 110 5.93 -11.68 -16.54
C GLN A 110 5.27 -11.22 -15.24
N ASN A 111 4.81 -9.98 -15.26
CA ASN A 111 4.05 -9.42 -14.16
C ASN A 111 2.65 -9.06 -14.66
N PRO A 112 1.59 -9.67 -14.10
CA PRO A 112 0.21 -9.35 -14.47
C PRO A 112 -0.12 -7.85 -14.36
N TRP A 113 0.62 -7.11 -13.51
CA TRP A 113 0.40 -5.69 -13.25
C TRP A 113 0.98 -4.73 -14.27
N THR A 114 1.91 -5.20 -15.08
CA THR A 114 2.50 -4.41 -16.17
C THR A 114 2.20 -5.13 -17.47
N PRO A 115 0.92 -5.14 -17.92
CA PRO A 115 0.54 -5.82 -19.14
C PRO A 115 1.38 -5.31 -20.32
N GLY A 116 1.84 -6.24 -21.16
CA GLY A 116 2.77 -5.93 -22.24
C GLY A 116 4.25 -5.92 -21.84
N GLN A 117 4.60 -6.09 -20.55
CA GLN A 117 5.99 -6.21 -20.12
C GLN A 117 6.41 -7.67 -19.92
N ILE A 118 7.52 -8.04 -20.55
CA ILE A 118 8.31 -9.21 -20.19
C ILE A 118 9.54 -8.70 -19.44
N GLY A 119 9.72 -9.13 -18.19
CA GLY A 119 10.89 -8.80 -17.39
C GLY A 119 11.99 -9.85 -17.58
N ALA A 120 13.23 -9.39 -17.76
CA ALA A 120 14.42 -10.23 -17.76
C ALA A 120 15.40 -9.75 -16.68
N SER A 121 16.01 -10.68 -15.95
CA SER A 121 16.95 -10.40 -14.86
C SER A 121 18.34 -10.98 -15.19
N PRO A 122 19.18 -10.26 -15.96
CA PRO A 122 20.49 -10.74 -16.41
C PRO A 122 21.41 -11.12 -15.25
N ILE A 123 21.34 -10.35 -14.17
CA ILE A 123 22.17 -10.50 -12.96
C ILE A 123 21.51 -11.33 -11.86
N GLN A 124 20.49 -12.13 -12.17
CA GLN A 124 19.70 -12.87 -11.17
C GLN A 124 20.58 -13.70 -10.20
N SER A 125 21.70 -14.25 -10.66
CA SER A 125 22.63 -15.05 -9.84
C SER A 125 23.84 -14.28 -9.29
N TRP A 126 23.90 -12.95 -9.47
CA TRP A 126 24.98 -12.13 -8.94
C TRP A 126 24.71 -11.78 -7.47
N SER A 127 25.74 -11.88 -6.64
CA SER A 127 25.72 -11.29 -5.29
C SER A 127 26.00 -9.79 -5.35
N ALA A 128 25.82 -9.08 -4.22
CA ALA A 128 26.14 -7.65 -4.15
C ALA A 128 27.63 -7.40 -4.45
N MET A 129 28.50 -8.29 -3.99
CA MET A 129 29.95 -8.25 -4.27
C MET A 129 30.23 -8.25 -5.78
N HIS A 130 29.59 -9.13 -6.56
CA HIS A 130 29.78 -9.19 -8.01
C HIS A 130 29.36 -7.87 -8.68
N VAL A 131 28.27 -7.25 -8.23
CA VAL A 131 27.80 -5.95 -8.75
C VAL A 131 28.84 -4.86 -8.48
N TRP A 132 29.34 -4.76 -7.25
CA TRP A 132 30.33 -3.76 -6.86
C TRP A 132 31.67 -3.93 -7.59
N LEU A 133 32.19 -5.15 -7.66
CA LEU A 133 33.41 -5.45 -8.40
C LEU A 133 33.27 -5.04 -9.87
N TYR A 134 32.10 -5.28 -10.48
CA TYR A 134 31.84 -4.89 -11.85
C TYR A 134 31.77 -3.36 -12.02
N ILE A 135 31.09 -2.63 -11.13
CA ILE A 135 31.05 -1.16 -11.14
C ILE A 135 32.48 -0.59 -11.06
N PHE A 136 33.29 -1.09 -10.12
CA PHE A 136 34.68 -0.65 -9.95
C PHE A 136 35.57 -1.01 -11.13
N TYR A 137 35.42 -2.21 -11.69
CA TYR A 137 36.13 -2.63 -12.89
C TYR A 137 35.84 -1.71 -14.07
N LYS A 138 34.56 -1.32 -14.25
CA LYS A 138 34.13 -0.38 -15.30
C LYS A 138 34.49 1.08 -14.97
N LYS A 139 34.97 1.35 -13.75
CA LYS A 139 35.25 2.70 -13.22
C LYS A 139 34.04 3.62 -13.33
N GLU A 140 32.84 3.06 -13.19
CA GLU A 140 31.59 3.79 -13.32
C GLU A 140 31.28 4.52 -12.01
N PRO A 141 30.99 5.84 -12.05
CA PRO A 141 30.41 6.55 -10.92
C PRO A 141 29.14 5.87 -10.42
N PHE A 142 28.98 5.77 -9.11
CA PHE A 142 27.78 5.23 -8.48
C PHE A 142 27.05 6.31 -7.69
N ASN A 143 25.80 6.03 -7.33
CA ASN A 143 24.94 6.99 -6.62
C ASN A 143 25.59 7.43 -5.29
N TYR A 144 25.58 8.74 -5.05
CA TYR A 144 26.10 9.41 -3.86
C TYR A 144 25.80 8.67 -2.56
N TRP A 145 24.56 8.19 -2.39
CA TRP A 145 24.08 7.63 -1.12
C TRP A 145 24.73 6.30 -0.73
N TYR A 146 25.30 5.55 -1.68
CA TYR A 146 26.06 4.35 -1.34
C TYR A 146 27.33 4.66 -0.56
N ALA A 147 27.97 5.81 -0.81
CA ALA A 147 29.11 6.26 -0.03
C ALA A 147 28.70 6.85 1.34
N HIS A 148 27.41 7.07 1.55
CA HIS A 148 26.84 7.72 2.74
C HIS A 148 25.98 6.76 3.57
N GLY A 149 26.21 5.44 3.43
CA GLY A 149 25.65 4.43 4.33
C GLY A 149 24.41 3.71 3.82
N LEU A 150 23.80 4.12 2.71
CA LEU A 150 22.66 3.39 2.15
C LEU A 150 23.13 2.20 1.32
N ASP A 151 22.62 1.00 1.61
CA ASP A 151 22.90 -0.21 0.83
C ASP A 151 21.81 -0.49 -0.23
N ARG A 152 20.61 0.07 -0.04
CA ARG A 152 19.50 0.08 -0.99
C ARG A 152 18.83 1.44 -1.01
N ILE A 153 18.91 2.10 -2.15
CA ILE A 153 18.34 3.43 -2.35
C ILE A 153 16.92 3.28 -2.92
N GLY A 154 15.98 4.01 -2.32
CA GLY A 154 14.59 4.09 -2.78
C GLY A 154 13.95 5.40 -2.33
N CYS A 155 12.62 5.38 -2.16
CA CYS A 155 11.90 6.59 -1.79
C CYS A 155 12.31 7.09 -0.39
N LEU A 156 12.47 8.41 -0.28
CA LEU A 156 12.73 9.23 0.91
C LEU A 156 12.06 8.78 2.22
N MET A 157 10.80 8.38 2.11
CA MET A 157 9.89 8.16 3.24
C MET A 157 9.29 6.76 3.20
N CYS A 158 10.01 5.80 2.60
CA CYS A 158 9.49 4.47 2.39
C CYS A 158 9.30 3.77 3.75
N PRO A 159 8.09 3.26 4.06
CA PRO A 159 7.90 2.50 5.29
C PRO A 159 8.70 1.19 5.30
N ALA A 160 9.18 0.72 4.14
CA ALA A 160 10.00 -0.47 4.03
C ALA A 160 11.47 -0.24 4.43
N SER A 161 11.94 1.01 4.45
CA SER A 161 13.33 1.35 4.82
C SER A 161 13.59 1.11 6.30
N ASP A 162 14.85 0.84 6.63
CA ASP A 162 15.28 0.72 8.01
C ASP A 162 15.36 2.10 8.69
N MET A 163 15.23 2.10 10.01
CA MET A 163 15.23 3.36 10.77
C MET A 163 16.57 4.10 10.65
N ALA A 164 17.68 3.37 10.53
CA ALA A 164 19.00 3.95 10.32
C ALA A 164 19.11 4.66 8.96
N ASP A 165 18.55 4.07 7.90
CA ASP A 165 18.50 4.71 6.57
C ASP A 165 17.66 5.99 6.62
N LEU A 166 16.47 5.92 7.23
CA LEU A 166 15.59 7.08 7.39
C LEU A 166 16.24 8.20 8.21
N ASP A 167 17.02 7.84 9.23
CA ASP A 167 17.79 8.81 10.03
C ASP A 167 18.91 9.46 9.20
N THR A 168 19.61 8.66 8.40
CA THR A 168 20.68 9.12 7.50
C THR A 168 20.18 10.15 6.49
N ILE A 169 18.99 9.94 5.92
CA ILE A 169 18.41 10.84 4.90
C ILE A 169 17.53 11.95 5.48
N ARG A 170 17.26 11.96 6.79
CA ARG A 170 16.37 12.94 7.43
C ARG A 170 16.78 14.38 7.15
N SER A 171 18.09 14.64 7.16
CA SER A 171 18.65 15.97 6.93
C SER A 171 18.90 16.30 5.46
N ALA A 172 18.66 15.35 4.55
CA ALA A 172 19.06 15.44 3.16
C ALA A 172 18.03 16.09 2.24
N SER A 173 16.76 16.14 2.64
CA SER A 173 15.69 16.66 1.78
C SER A 173 14.67 17.46 2.57
N SER A 174 14.29 18.62 2.02
CA SER A 174 13.18 19.44 2.53
C SER A 174 11.84 18.69 2.50
N GLN A 175 11.70 17.70 1.62
CA GLN A 175 10.55 16.81 1.59
C GLN A 175 10.43 15.95 2.87
N TYR A 176 11.56 15.59 3.52
CA TYR A 176 11.50 14.85 4.78
C TYR A 176 10.89 15.70 5.89
N SER A 177 11.24 16.98 5.96
CA SER A 177 10.66 17.90 6.96
C SER A 177 9.15 18.01 6.80
N ARG A 178 8.65 18.11 5.56
CA ARG A 178 7.20 18.10 5.27
C ARG A 178 6.55 16.79 5.72
N TRP A 179 7.20 15.66 5.47
CA TRP A 179 6.72 14.36 5.93
C TRP A 179 6.67 14.23 7.44
N ASP A 180 7.73 14.67 8.11
CA ASP A 180 7.85 14.59 9.56
C ASP A 180 6.76 15.43 10.26
N SER A 181 6.49 16.64 9.74
CA SER A 181 5.36 17.47 10.18
C SER A 181 4.02 16.77 9.95
N TYR A 182 3.80 16.19 8.76
CA TYR A 182 2.57 15.45 8.49
C TYR A 182 2.35 14.29 9.47
N LEU A 183 3.38 13.50 9.80
CA LEU A 183 3.25 12.42 10.78
C LEU A 183 2.89 12.94 12.17
N THR A 184 3.45 14.09 12.58
CA THR A 184 3.07 14.75 13.83
C THR A 184 1.59 15.10 13.81
N ASP A 185 1.15 15.84 12.79
CA ASP A 185 -0.23 16.31 12.66
C ASP A 185 -1.22 15.14 12.61
N TYR A 186 -0.89 14.09 11.86
CA TYR A 186 -1.69 12.87 11.76
C TYR A 186 -1.82 12.16 13.12
N SER A 187 -0.71 11.97 13.83
CA SER A 187 -0.73 11.32 15.14
C SER A 187 -1.57 12.10 16.16
N GLN A 188 -1.47 13.43 16.18
CA GLN A 188 -2.28 14.29 17.05
C GLN A 188 -3.75 14.27 16.66
N LYS A 189 -4.05 14.30 15.36
CA LYS A 189 -5.43 14.26 14.85
C LYS A 189 -6.15 12.98 15.27
N ILE A 190 -5.49 11.83 15.14
CA ILE A 190 -6.06 10.51 15.44
C ILE A 190 -5.95 10.14 16.92
N GLY A 191 -5.11 10.85 17.70
CA GLY A 191 -4.89 10.56 19.11
C GLY A 191 -3.98 9.34 19.31
N LEU A 192 -2.95 9.20 18.48
CA LEU A 192 -1.94 8.15 18.62
C LEU A 192 -0.86 8.55 19.65
N PRO A 193 -0.28 7.58 20.37
CA PRO A 193 0.80 7.86 21.34
C PRO A 193 2.06 8.39 20.64
N GLU A 194 2.90 9.15 21.37
CA GLU A 194 4.15 9.73 20.84
C GLU A 194 5.10 8.63 20.32
N GLU A 195 5.10 7.47 20.99
CA GLU A 195 5.81 6.26 20.62
C GLU A 195 5.53 5.82 19.18
N TRP A 196 4.33 6.09 18.65
CA TRP A 196 3.95 5.71 17.29
C TRP A 196 4.91 6.32 16.23
N LYS A 197 5.23 7.61 16.39
CA LYS A 197 6.20 8.28 15.52
C LYS A 197 7.63 8.00 15.97
N LYS A 198 7.90 8.13 17.27
CA LYS A 198 9.24 8.03 17.85
C LYS A 198 9.93 6.69 17.58
N TYR A 199 9.19 5.59 17.65
CA TYR A 199 9.70 4.25 17.36
C TYR A 199 9.52 3.82 15.89
N GLY A 200 9.06 4.74 15.03
CA GLY A 200 8.83 4.46 13.61
C GLY A 200 7.75 3.41 13.37
N LEU A 201 6.73 3.36 14.24
CA LEU A 201 5.62 2.40 14.18
C LEU A 201 4.59 2.77 13.12
N TRP A 202 4.57 4.03 12.65
CA TRP A 202 3.85 4.47 11.44
C TRP A 202 4.14 3.61 10.20
N ARG A 203 5.27 2.89 10.19
CA ARG A 203 5.65 1.94 9.13
C ARG A 203 4.77 0.69 9.13
N TRP A 204 3.84 0.52 10.07
CA TRP A 204 2.84 -0.55 10.11
C TRP A 204 1.48 0.02 10.50
N LYS A 205 0.39 -0.55 9.95
CA LYS A 205 -0.96 -0.31 10.50
C LYS A 205 -1.17 -1.13 11.77
N SER A 206 -0.64 -2.35 11.81
CA SER A 206 -0.47 -3.12 13.05
C SER A 206 0.94 -3.68 13.14
N ALA A 207 1.65 -3.33 14.21
CA ALA A 207 3.05 -3.67 14.36
C ALA A 207 3.23 -5.17 14.66
N PRO A 208 4.12 -5.89 13.94
CA PRO A 208 4.39 -7.30 14.23
C PRO A 208 4.93 -7.50 15.64
N GLN A 209 4.61 -8.65 16.24
CA GLN A 209 5.07 -9.00 17.59
C GLN A 209 6.60 -8.92 17.73
N SER A 210 7.35 -9.37 16.72
CA SER A 210 8.81 -9.29 16.71
C SER A 210 9.34 -7.85 16.79
N VAL A 211 8.62 -6.88 16.22
CA VAL A 211 8.98 -5.45 16.30
C VAL A 211 8.70 -4.91 17.71
N LYS A 212 7.58 -5.29 18.31
CA LYS A 212 7.24 -4.90 19.70
C LYS A 212 8.26 -5.45 20.69
N GLU A 213 8.63 -6.72 20.53
CA GLU A 213 9.66 -7.38 21.34
C GLU A 213 11.03 -6.71 21.21
N GLU A 214 11.41 -6.32 20.00
CA GLU A 214 12.66 -5.61 19.75
C GLU A 214 12.65 -4.20 20.39
N ILE A 215 11.54 -3.47 20.30
CA ILE A 215 11.38 -2.18 20.97
C ILE A 215 11.50 -2.35 22.49
N LYS A 216 10.82 -3.35 23.06
CA LYS A 216 10.92 -3.66 24.48
C LYS A 216 12.35 -4.02 24.89
N ARG A 217 13.05 -4.82 24.08
CA ARG A 217 14.45 -5.22 24.31
C ARG A 217 15.39 -4.02 24.33
N VAL A 218 15.22 -3.06 23.40
CA VAL A 218 16.11 -1.90 23.25
C VAL A 218 15.76 -0.76 24.21
N THR A 219 14.46 -0.52 24.45
CA THR A 219 14.00 0.66 25.21
C THR A 219 13.59 0.35 26.65
N GLY A 220 13.37 -0.93 26.99
CA GLY A 220 12.80 -1.37 28.26
C GLY A 220 11.31 -1.05 28.43
N LYS A 221 10.65 -0.48 27.41
CA LYS A 221 9.23 -0.08 27.45
C LYS A 221 8.39 -0.97 26.53
N GLU A 222 7.21 -1.32 27.02
CA GLU A 222 6.19 -1.94 26.17
C GLU A 222 5.69 -0.94 25.13
N VAL A 223 5.31 -1.45 23.97
CA VAL A 223 4.63 -0.64 22.95
C VAL A 223 3.21 -0.38 23.42
N PRO A 224 2.77 0.90 23.55
CA PRO A 224 1.41 1.20 23.95
C PRO A 224 0.41 0.72 22.88
N PRO A 225 -0.85 0.42 23.27
CA PRO A 225 -1.91 0.11 22.30
C PRO A 225 -2.02 1.19 21.23
N MET A 226 -2.10 0.78 19.97
CA MET A 226 -2.18 1.67 18.81
C MET A 226 -3.61 2.04 18.43
N LYS A 227 -4.47 2.10 19.46
CA LYS A 227 -5.87 2.46 19.30
C LYS A 227 -6.01 3.96 19.07
N ALA A 228 -6.76 4.33 18.03
CA ALA A 228 -7.16 5.72 17.83
C ALA A 228 -7.96 6.20 19.06
N SER A 229 -7.38 7.11 19.85
CA SER A 229 -7.97 7.52 21.13
C SER A 229 -9.01 8.62 20.98
N ARG A 230 -9.00 9.34 19.85
CA ARG A 230 -10.06 10.30 19.54
C ARG A 230 -11.25 9.53 18.96
N ALA A 231 -12.23 9.32 19.83
CA ALA A 231 -13.58 8.97 19.43
C ALA A 231 -13.98 9.86 18.26
N LEU A 232 -14.62 9.25 17.27
CA LEU A 232 -15.35 9.94 16.21
C LEU A 232 -15.97 11.21 16.77
N ASP A 233 -15.61 12.37 16.22
CA ASP A 233 -16.34 13.60 16.51
C ASP A 233 -17.82 13.27 16.27
N PRO A 234 -18.74 13.47 17.23
CA PRO A 234 -20.16 13.22 17.02
C PRO A 234 -20.71 13.97 15.79
N ALA A 235 -20.04 15.03 15.33
CA ALA A 235 -20.33 15.72 14.08
C ALA A 235 -20.00 14.90 12.80
N GLU A 236 -19.24 13.80 12.92
CA GLU A 236 -18.91 12.85 11.85
C GLU A 236 -19.86 11.62 11.83
N ASP A 237 -21.11 11.73 12.31
CA ASP A 237 -22.16 10.69 12.15
C ASP A 237 -22.71 10.59 10.72
N GLY A 238 -21.99 11.14 9.74
CA GLY A 238 -22.30 11.02 8.33
C GLY A 238 -22.02 9.61 7.77
N PRO A 239 -22.53 9.32 6.56
CA PRO A 239 -22.26 8.06 5.88
C PRO A 239 -20.77 7.80 5.72
N VAL A 240 -20.37 6.54 5.87
CA VAL A 240 -19.01 6.08 5.63
C VAL A 240 -18.84 5.83 4.14
N ALA A 241 -18.05 6.67 3.47
CA ALA A 241 -17.63 6.46 2.10
C ALA A 241 -16.41 5.51 2.07
N VAL A 242 -16.30 4.70 1.02
CA VAL A 242 -15.11 3.87 0.77
C VAL A 242 -14.42 4.35 -0.49
N LYS A 243 -13.13 4.64 -0.40
CA LYS A 243 -12.25 4.92 -1.54
C LYS A 243 -11.30 3.75 -1.73
N VAL A 244 -11.50 3.00 -2.81
CA VAL A 244 -10.62 1.89 -3.19
C VAL A 244 -9.44 2.46 -3.98
N GLN A 245 -8.22 2.05 -3.64
CA GLN A 245 -7.06 2.37 -4.45
C GLN A 245 -6.96 1.37 -5.60
N ASP A 246 -7.18 1.86 -6.82
CA ASP A 246 -6.96 1.05 -8.02
C ASP A 246 -5.49 0.64 -8.15
N GLY A 247 -5.29 -0.64 -8.49
CA GLY A 247 -3.97 -1.27 -8.59
C GLY A 247 -3.69 -2.26 -7.45
N TYR A 248 -2.63 -3.04 -7.59
CA TYR A 248 -2.33 -4.14 -6.66
C TYR A 248 -0.86 -4.12 -6.26
N SER A 249 -0.60 -4.44 -4.99
CA SER A 249 0.78 -4.55 -4.49
C SER A 249 1.19 -6.02 -4.49
N PRO A 250 2.43 -6.36 -4.91
CA PRO A 250 2.94 -7.71 -4.72
C PRO A 250 3.03 -8.00 -3.22
N CYS A 251 2.19 -8.90 -2.73
CA CYS A 251 2.23 -9.40 -1.37
C CYS A 251 2.75 -10.84 -1.34
N THR A 252 3.09 -11.37 -0.16
CA THR A 252 3.52 -12.77 -0.01
C THR A 252 2.49 -13.78 -0.48
N MET A 253 1.19 -13.42 -0.49
CA MET A 253 0.11 -14.28 -1.00
C MET A 253 -0.33 -13.94 -2.44
N GLY A 254 0.40 -13.08 -3.16
CA GLY A 254 0.08 -12.66 -4.52
C GLY A 254 -0.46 -11.23 -4.60
N TYR A 255 -1.78 -11.08 -4.52
CA TYR A 255 -2.55 -9.88 -4.83
C TYR A 255 -2.95 -9.14 -3.55
N SER A 256 -2.85 -7.81 -3.51
CA SER A 256 -3.50 -7.00 -2.44
C SER A 256 -4.18 -5.75 -2.96
N ILE A 257 -5.38 -5.47 -2.47
CA ILE A 257 -6.11 -4.20 -2.69
C ILE A 257 -6.17 -3.45 -1.37
N GLU A 258 -5.95 -2.14 -1.43
CA GLU A 258 -6.08 -1.25 -0.27
C GLU A 258 -7.24 -0.30 -0.50
N ALA A 259 -8.01 -0.02 0.54
CA ALA A 259 -9.07 0.98 0.51
C ALA A 259 -9.07 1.78 1.80
N ALA A 260 -9.60 3.00 1.74
CA ALA A 260 -9.77 3.87 2.89
C ALA A 260 -11.22 4.28 3.06
N LEU A 261 -11.62 4.45 4.31
CA LEU A 261 -12.90 5.00 4.73
C LEU A 261 -12.80 6.52 4.84
N SER A 262 -13.91 7.23 4.68
CA SER A 262 -13.96 8.70 4.84
C SER A 262 -13.63 9.16 6.27
N ARG A 263 -13.74 8.27 7.25
CA ARG A 263 -13.50 8.53 8.67
C ARG A 263 -13.14 7.22 9.41
N PRO A 264 -12.55 7.32 10.61
CA PRO A 264 -12.44 6.17 11.52
C PRO A 264 -13.80 5.50 11.77
N ILE A 265 -13.79 4.25 12.22
CA ILE A 265 -15.01 3.51 12.55
C ILE A 265 -14.84 2.74 13.85
N ASP A 266 -15.94 2.53 14.57
CA ASP A 266 -15.96 1.63 15.72
C ASP A 266 -15.99 0.19 15.22
N LEU A 267 -14.86 -0.51 15.34
CA LEU A 267 -14.76 -1.91 14.95
C LEU A 267 -15.66 -2.84 15.76
N SER A 268 -16.10 -2.45 16.97
CA SER A 268 -17.07 -3.27 17.71
C SER A 268 -18.46 -3.31 17.05
N VAL A 269 -18.81 -2.29 16.26
CA VAL A 269 -20.02 -2.29 15.42
C VAL A 269 -19.83 -3.17 14.19
N LEU A 270 -18.62 -3.20 13.63
CA LEU A 270 -18.31 -3.97 12.41
C LEU A 270 -18.08 -5.46 12.68
N GLU A 271 -17.49 -5.83 13.83
CA GLU A 271 -17.05 -7.20 14.13
C GLU A 271 -18.14 -8.26 13.89
N PRO A 272 -19.39 -8.11 14.38
CA PRO A 272 -20.40 -9.12 14.16
C PRO A 272 -20.69 -9.36 12.67
N PHE A 273 -20.63 -8.30 11.86
CA PHE A 273 -20.82 -8.39 10.41
C PHE A 273 -19.70 -9.15 9.71
N THR A 274 -18.48 -9.12 10.25
CA THR A 274 -17.33 -9.78 9.59
C THR A 274 -17.46 -11.30 9.50
N HIS A 275 -18.31 -11.94 10.32
CA HIS A 275 -18.67 -13.36 10.21
C HIS A 275 -19.30 -13.72 8.85
N ALA A 276 -19.88 -12.74 8.13
CA ALA A 276 -20.34 -12.93 6.77
C ALA A 276 -19.21 -13.07 5.73
N LEU A 277 -17.96 -12.71 6.09
CA LEU A 277 -16.76 -12.85 5.25
C LEU A 277 -15.97 -14.14 5.49
N GLY A 278 -16.17 -14.80 6.64
CA GLY A 278 -15.53 -16.07 6.92
C GLY A 278 -15.67 -16.53 8.37
N TRP A 279 -15.26 -17.79 8.61
CA TRP A 279 -15.31 -18.45 9.92
C TRP A 279 -14.33 -17.92 10.95
N VAL A 280 -13.11 -17.60 10.51
CA VAL A 280 -12.02 -17.20 11.42
C VAL A 280 -11.99 -15.69 11.49
N ILE A 281 -12.65 -15.16 12.52
CA ILE A 281 -12.65 -13.75 12.86
C ILE A 281 -11.75 -13.55 14.08
N LYS A 282 -10.78 -12.64 13.95
CA LYS A 282 -9.94 -12.21 15.06
C LYS A 282 -10.04 -10.71 15.22
N TYR A 283 -10.61 -10.26 16.34
CA TYR A 283 -10.60 -8.85 16.73
C TYR A 283 -9.51 -8.61 17.78
N ASP A 284 -8.46 -7.90 17.38
CA ASP A 284 -7.44 -7.39 18.29
C ASP A 284 -7.80 -5.96 18.71
N ARG A 285 -8.29 -5.81 19.96
CA ARG A 285 -8.80 -4.54 20.49
C ARG A 285 -7.70 -3.55 20.86
N ASP A 286 -6.49 -4.04 21.11
CA ASP A 286 -5.34 -3.20 21.49
C ASP A 286 -4.72 -2.54 20.26
N GLU A 287 -4.70 -3.28 19.14
CA GLU A 287 -4.25 -2.80 17.84
C GLU A 287 -5.36 -2.20 16.97
N ASP A 288 -6.61 -2.23 17.47
CA ASP A 288 -7.79 -1.71 16.79
C ASP A 288 -7.93 -2.25 15.36
N VAL A 289 -7.85 -3.58 15.23
CA VAL A 289 -7.85 -4.30 13.94
C VAL A 289 -8.70 -5.57 14.00
N ILE A 290 -9.47 -5.81 12.94
CA ILE A 290 -10.18 -7.07 12.71
C ILE A 290 -9.57 -7.79 11.50
N TYR A 291 -9.21 -9.05 11.70
CA TYR A 291 -8.85 -9.99 10.65
C TYR A 291 -10.06 -10.88 10.35
N ALA A 292 -10.55 -10.81 9.11
CA ALA A 292 -11.69 -11.58 8.63
C ALA A 292 -11.28 -12.30 7.34
N ASN A 293 -10.81 -13.54 7.48
CA ASN A 293 -10.29 -14.35 6.37
C ASN A 293 -9.20 -13.61 5.55
N TYR A 294 -9.52 -13.19 4.32
CA TYR A 294 -8.62 -12.48 3.42
C TYR A 294 -8.69 -10.95 3.51
N THR A 295 -9.50 -10.42 4.43
CA THR A 295 -9.73 -8.99 4.62
C THR A 295 -9.27 -8.55 6.01
N THR A 296 -8.66 -7.38 6.09
CA THR A 296 -8.24 -6.75 7.34
C THR A 296 -8.83 -5.34 7.41
N PHE A 297 -9.53 -5.04 8.51
CA PHE A 297 -10.12 -3.74 8.79
C PHE A 297 -9.37 -3.08 9.95
N TYR A 298 -8.98 -1.83 9.80
CA TYR A 298 -8.33 -1.04 10.84
C TYR A 298 -9.30 0.07 11.27
N GLY A 299 -9.48 0.28 12.59
CA GLY A 299 -10.44 1.26 13.11
C GLY A 299 -10.13 2.70 12.69
N ALA A 300 -8.86 2.99 12.39
CA ALA A 300 -8.43 4.24 11.74
C ALA A 300 -8.98 4.45 10.31
N GLY A 301 -9.76 3.51 9.77
CA GLY A 301 -10.43 3.61 8.47
C GLY A 301 -9.65 3.01 7.31
N SER A 302 -8.60 2.23 7.54
CA SER A 302 -7.90 1.50 6.46
C SER A 302 -8.50 0.10 6.27
N ILE A 303 -8.53 -0.39 5.03
CA ILE A 303 -8.94 -1.75 4.67
C ILE A 303 -7.89 -2.34 3.76
N THR A 304 -7.51 -3.59 4.00
CA THR A 304 -6.61 -4.34 3.11
C THR A 304 -7.22 -5.69 2.80
N THR A 305 -7.27 -6.05 1.53
CA THR A 305 -7.65 -7.41 1.09
C THR A 305 -6.47 -8.08 0.41
N LYS A 306 -6.40 -9.41 0.52
CA LYS A 306 -5.37 -10.23 -0.13
C LYS A 306 -6.01 -11.37 -0.91
N ALA A 307 -5.37 -11.87 -1.96
CA ALA A 307 -5.78 -13.09 -2.63
C ALA A 307 -4.67 -13.67 -3.51
N PHE A 308 -4.86 -14.90 -3.99
CA PHE A 308 -3.95 -15.53 -4.95
C PHE A 308 -4.21 -15.13 -6.40
N THR A 309 -5.40 -14.60 -6.70
CA THR A 309 -5.77 -14.12 -8.04
C THR A 309 -6.30 -12.69 -7.99
N GLN A 310 -6.29 -12.03 -9.15
CA GLN A 310 -6.83 -10.67 -9.28
C GLN A 310 -8.32 -10.63 -8.99
N GLU A 311 -9.06 -11.58 -9.55
CA GLU A 311 -10.51 -11.62 -9.46
C GLU A 311 -10.96 -11.82 -8.01
N ASP A 312 -10.32 -12.75 -7.29
CA ASP A 312 -10.62 -12.99 -5.87
C ASP A 312 -10.33 -11.75 -5.01
N ALA A 313 -9.25 -11.01 -5.31
CA ALA A 313 -8.93 -9.79 -4.58
C ALA A 313 -9.97 -8.68 -4.83
N LYS A 314 -10.52 -8.55 -6.05
CA LYS A 314 -11.66 -7.66 -6.36
C LYS A 314 -12.90 -8.08 -5.59
N GLN A 315 -13.24 -9.36 -5.61
CA GLN A 315 -14.39 -9.88 -4.88
C GLN A 315 -14.26 -9.63 -3.38
N ASN A 316 -13.07 -9.84 -2.81
CA ASN A 316 -12.81 -9.57 -1.40
C ASN A 316 -13.01 -8.09 -1.03
N ILE A 317 -12.58 -7.14 -1.89
CA ILE A 317 -12.78 -5.71 -1.61
C ILE A 317 -14.25 -5.30 -1.80
N ASP A 318 -14.93 -5.85 -2.81
CA ASP A 318 -16.36 -5.61 -3.02
C ASP A 318 -17.18 -6.12 -1.83
N HIS A 319 -16.84 -7.31 -1.31
CA HIS A 319 -17.46 -7.84 -0.10
C HIS A 319 -17.19 -6.93 1.11
N ALA A 320 -15.98 -6.41 1.27
CA ALA A 320 -15.65 -5.47 2.34
C ALA A 320 -16.46 -4.17 2.24
N VAL A 321 -16.59 -3.58 1.04
CA VAL A 321 -17.40 -2.38 0.79
C VAL A 321 -18.87 -2.63 1.15
N GLN A 322 -19.40 -3.77 0.72
CA GLN A 322 -20.75 -4.19 1.02
C GLN A 322 -21.01 -4.40 2.52
N LEU A 323 -19.99 -4.85 3.25
CA LEU A 323 -20.04 -5.00 4.71
C LEU A 323 -20.10 -3.65 5.41
N ILE A 324 -19.21 -2.71 5.02
CA ILE A 324 -19.18 -1.34 5.56
C ILE A 324 -20.52 -0.64 5.35
N ALA A 325 -21.09 -0.76 4.15
CA ALA A 325 -22.40 -0.16 3.85
C ALA A 325 -23.52 -0.71 4.75
N ARG A 326 -23.50 -2.01 5.08
CA ARG A 326 -24.51 -2.63 5.96
C ARG A 326 -24.31 -2.28 7.42
N ALA A 327 -23.07 -2.20 7.89
CA ALA A 327 -22.76 -1.86 9.27
C ALA A 327 -22.99 -0.37 9.57
N PHE A 328 -22.58 0.54 8.68
CA PHE A 328 -22.54 1.97 8.97
C PHE A 328 -23.55 2.81 8.19
N ASN A 329 -23.99 2.37 7.01
CA ASN A 329 -24.89 3.14 6.14
C ASN A 329 -26.29 2.52 6.04
N CYS A 330 -26.68 1.63 6.96
CA CYS A 330 -27.97 0.96 6.92
C CYS A 330 -29.14 1.96 6.95
N VAL A 331 -30.05 1.84 5.99
CA VAL A 331 -31.27 2.66 5.87
C VAL A 331 -32.52 1.97 6.42
N GLY A 332 -32.37 0.83 7.09
CA GLY A 332 -33.49 0.13 7.74
C GLY A 332 -34.42 -0.68 6.82
N CYS A 333 -34.03 -0.93 5.55
CA CYS A 333 -34.92 -1.56 4.57
C CYS A 333 -35.27 -3.06 4.82
N GLY A 334 -34.54 -3.76 5.69
CA GLY A 334 -34.82 -5.16 6.04
C GLY A 334 -34.48 -6.23 4.99
N LEU A 335 -34.06 -5.86 3.76
CA LEU A 335 -33.83 -6.82 2.67
C LEU A 335 -32.78 -7.90 2.99
N CYS A 336 -31.72 -7.55 3.71
CA CYS A 336 -30.66 -8.50 4.06
C CYS A 336 -31.11 -9.50 5.13
N ALA A 337 -31.88 -9.04 6.14
CA ALA A 337 -32.50 -9.92 7.13
C ALA A 337 -33.52 -10.87 6.48
N ALA A 338 -34.35 -10.38 5.57
CA ALA A 338 -35.31 -11.20 4.84
C ALA A 338 -34.67 -12.31 3.97
N ARG A 339 -33.42 -12.13 3.52
CA ARG A 339 -32.66 -13.14 2.76
C ARG A 339 -31.92 -14.14 3.64
N CYS A 340 -31.86 -13.92 4.96
CA CYS A 340 -31.11 -14.75 5.88
C CYS A 340 -31.99 -15.91 6.38
N GLU A 341 -31.87 -17.06 5.73
CA GLU A 341 -32.61 -18.29 6.09
C GLU A 341 -32.23 -18.82 7.48
N GLU A 342 -30.98 -18.61 7.91
CA GLU A 342 -30.51 -18.98 9.26
C GLU A 342 -30.94 -18.00 10.34
N HIS A 343 -31.63 -16.91 9.97
CA HIS A 343 -32.06 -15.85 10.89
C HIS A 343 -30.93 -15.16 11.69
N ALA A 344 -29.67 -15.32 11.26
CA ALA A 344 -28.52 -14.63 11.84
C ALA A 344 -28.62 -13.10 11.73
N LEU A 345 -29.27 -12.57 10.68
CA LEU A 345 -29.52 -11.14 10.50
C LEU A 345 -30.93 -10.76 10.97
N TYR A 346 -31.03 -9.71 11.78
CA TYR A 346 -32.30 -9.21 12.32
C TYR A 346 -32.36 -7.67 12.31
N MET A 347 -33.56 -7.11 12.47
CA MET A 347 -33.78 -5.67 12.52
C MET A 347 -34.04 -5.21 13.94
N GLU A 348 -33.30 -4.20 14.40
CA GLU A 348 -33.46 -3.60 15.73
C GLU A 348 -33.18 -2.09 15.62
N GLY A 349 -33.99 -1.25 16.27
CA GLY A 349 -33.79 0.21 16.24
C GLY A 349 -33.77 0.85 14.85
N GLY A 350 -34.42 0.24 13.85
CA GLY A 350 -34.39 0.70 12.47
C GLY A 350 -33.08 0.41 11.71
N LYS A 351 -32.16 -0.36 12.30
CA LYS A 351 -30.92 -0.81 11.67
C LYS A 351 -30.87 -2.34 11.62
N VAL A 352 -29.99 -2.86 10.76
CA VAL A 352 -29.73 -4.30 10.72
C VAL A 352 -28.66 -4.64 11.74
N HIS A 353 -28.81 -5.79 12.38
CA HIS A 353 -27.87 -6.39 13.32
C HIS A 353 -27.66 -7.85 12.95
N ILE A 354 -26.58 -8.45 13.44
CA ILE A 354 -26.21 -9.83 13.14
C ILE A 354 -25.76 -10.55 14.41
N HIS A 355 -26.28 -11.75 14.62
CA HIS A 355 -25.74 -12.73 15.54
C HIS A 355 -24.62 -13.48 14.80
N GLY A 356 -23.36 -13.10 15.07
CA GLY A 356 -22.19 -13.60 14.34
C GLY A 356 -22.09 -15.13 14.34
N ASP A 357 -22.30 -15.74 15.51
CA ASP A 357 -22.19 -17.20 15.71
C ASP A 357 -23.24 -18.02 14.93
N ASP A 358 -24.37 -17.39 14.54
CA ASP A 358 -25.41 -18.03 13.74
C ASP A 358 -25.14 -17.91 12.24
N CYS A 359 -24.17 -17.08 11.82
CA CYS A 359 -23.90 -16.81 10.43
C CYS A 359 -23.12 -17.94 9.76
N ILE A 360 -23.76 -18.64 8.81
CA ILE A 360 -23.10 -19.65 7.98
C ILE A 360 -22.38 -19.08 6.75
N PHE A 361 -22.02 -17.79 6.74
CA PHE A 361 -21.19 -17.14 5.70
C PHE A 361 -21.62 -17.43 4.24
N CYS A 362 -22.90 -17.73 3.99
CA CYS A 362 -23.41 -18.11 2.67
C CYS A 362 -23.54 -16.94 1.69
N MET A 363 -23.35 -15.71 2.18
CA MET A 363 -23.43 -14.45 1.44
C MET A 363 -24.76 -14.18 0.70
N LYS A 364 -25.83 -14.95 0.92
CA LYS A 364 -27.16 -14.67 0.33
C LYS A 364 -27.67 -13.26 0.65
N CYS A 365 -27.28 -12.70 1.79
CA CYS A 365 -27.62 -11.33 2.19
C CYS A 365 -26.90 -10.23 1.39
N TYR A 366 -25.89 -10.57 0.57
CA TYR A 366 -25.10 -9.66 -0.28
C TYR A 366 -25.78 -9.27 -1.59
N GLY A 367 -27.04 -9.64 -1.80
CA GLY A 367 -27.84 -9.12 -2.91
C GLY A 367 -28.04 -7.59 -2.85
N PRO A 368 -28.82 -7.01 -3.79
CA PRO A 368 -29.03 -5.57 -3.90
C PRO A 368 -29.39 -4.92 -2.55
N CYS A 369 -28.66 -3.85 -2.21
CA CYS A 369 -28.78 -3.11 -0.95
C CYS A 369 -28.80 -1.61 -1.25
N PRO A 370 -29.84 -0.86 -0.82
CA PRO A 370 -29.90 0.59 -1.00
C PRO A 370 -28.67 1.29 -0.44
N ALA A 371 -28.19 0.89 0.74
CA ALA A 371 -27.03 1.49 1.39
C ALA A 371 -25.73 1.40 0.56
N VAL A 372 -25.60 0.39 -0.30
CA VAL A 372 -24.44 0.24 -1.20
C VAL A 372 -24.53 1.21 -2.37
N ASN A 373 -25.74 1.45 -2.88
CA ASN A 373 -25.99 2.35 -4.02
C ASN A 373 -26.01 3.83 -3.62
N PHE A 374 -26.36 4.13 -2.37
CA PHE A 374 -26.40 5.49 -1.80
C PHE A 374 -25.15 5.85 -1.01
N ALA A 375 -24.21 4.93 -0.81
CA ALA A 375 -22.94 5.25 -0.18
C ALA A 375 -22.28 6.36 -1.01
N PRO A 376 -21.97 7.52 -0.41
CA PRO A 376 -21.34 8.60 -1.16
C PRO A 376 -20.03 8.05 -1.72
N ALA A 377 -19.88 8.02 -3.05
CA ALA A 377 -18.57 7.92 -3.65
C ALA A 377 -17.73 9.04 -3.02
N ALA A 378 -16.54 8.71 -2.51
CA ALA A 378 -15.65 9.73 -1.96
C ALA A 378 -15.45 10.79 -3.05
N LYS A 379 -16.07 11.97 -2.88
CA LYS A 379 -16.21 13.00 -3.93
C LYS A 379 -14.87 13.19 -4.64
N THR A 380 -14.76 12.67 -5.86
CA THR A 380 -13.81 13.17 -6.83
C THR A 380 -14.46 14.43 -7.40
N GLU A 381 -13.95 15.60 -7.01
CA GLU A 381 -14.10 16.75 -7.89
C GLU A 381 -13.31 16.43 -9.16
N GLU A 382 -13.97 15.75 -10.10
CA GLU A 382 -13.56 15.78 -11.50
C GLU A 382 -13.77 17.22 -11.96
N LYS A 383 -12.74 18.06 -11.78
CA LYS A 383 -12.58 19.19 -12.69
C LYS A 383 -12.28 18.56 -14.04
N GLY A 384 -13.32 18.49 -14.86
CA GLY A 384 -13.21 18.14 -16.27
C GLY A 384 -12.05 18.91 -16.87
N PHE A 385 -11.22 18.20 -17.62
CA PHE A 385 -10.36 18.82 -18.61
C PHE A 385 -11.29 19.56 -19.58
N GLU A 386 -11.39 20.87 -19.44
CA GLU A 386 -11.80 21.73 -20.54
C GLU A 386 -10.63 21.80 -21.52
N ASP A 387 -10.98 21.70 -22.80
CA ASP A 387 -10.13 21.41 -23.98
C ASP A 387 -8.88 22.29 -24.17
#